data_AF-A0A538Q442-F1
#
_entry.id   AF-A0A538Q442-F1
#
_cell.length_a   1.000
_cell.length_b   1.000
_cell.length_c   1.000
_cell.angle_alpha   90.00
_cell.angle_beta   90.00
_cell.angle_gamma   90.00
#
_symmetry.space_group_name_H-M   'P 1'
#
loop_
_entity.id
_entity.type
_entity.pdbx_description
1 polymer ?
#
loop_
_entity_poly.entity_id
_entity_poly.type
_entity_poly.pdbx_seq_one_letter_code
_entity_poly.pdbx_strand_id
1 'polypeptide(L)'
;MAAFELAAGGSLCVPNRGLPPDLPELLKSFYEPDHRVQLIVCTQRHGRDKLLGGLMPIEVPPIGARETELSRIVHAYAGDAIAALNAPASSFSNDDHRWVMQDGVSQAARLLGMAQVSLSRWLDRRMPFPTRTAGRNS
;
A
#
# COMPACT_ATOMS: atom_id res chain seq x y z
N MET A 1 18.68 -9.36 -14.19
CA MET A 1 19.43 -10.05 -13.11
C MET A 1 20.04 -9.16 -12.02
N ALA A 2 20.56 -7.95 -12.28
CA ALA A 2 21.24 -7.14 -11.25
C ALA A 2 20.44 -6.93 -9.94
N ALA A 3 19.12 -6.72 -10.03
CA ALA A 3 18.26 -6.58 -8.83
C ALA A 3 18.14 -7.88 -8.00
N PHE A 4 18.21 -9.05 -8.64
CA PHE A 4 18.17 -10.36 -7.97
C PHE A 4 19.47 -10.61 -7.18
N GLU A 5 20.61 -10.32 -7.80
CA GLU A 5 21.93 -10.44 -7.17
C GLU A 5 22.06 -9.50 -5.95
N LEU A 6 21.58 -8.26 -6.08
CA LEU A 6 21.54 -7.31 -4.95
C LEU A 6 20.61 -7.74 -3.81
N ALA A 7 19.62 -8.59 -4.09
CA ALA A 7 18.67 -9.08 -3.10
C ALA A 7 19.12 -10.38 -2.43
N ALA A 8 20.35 -10.85 -2.67
CA ALA A 8 20.90 -12.06 -2.06
C ALA A 8 20.78 -12.03 -0.52
N GLY A 9 20.12 -13.03 0.06
CA GLY A 9 19.84 -13.10 1.49
C GLY A 9 18.69 -12.22 1.98
N GLY A 10 17.99 -11.53 1.07
CA GLY A 10 16.89 -10.61 1.37
C GLY A 10 15.64 -10.89 0.53
N SER A 11 14.97 -9.80 0.11
CA SER A 11 13.70 -9.88 -0.62
C SER A 11 13.75 -9.07 -1.92
N LEU A 12 13.09 -9.59 -2.94
CA LEU A 12 12.87 -8.89 -4.21
C LEU A 12 11.37 -8.58 -4.35
N CYS A 13 11.03 -7.28 -4.43
CA CYS A 13 9.66 -6.81 -4.56
C CYS A 13 9.37 -6.37 -5.99
N VAL A 14 8.33 -6.92 -6.62
CA VAL A 14 7.92 -6.54 -7.98
C VAL A 14 6.44 -6.16 -8.05
N PRO A 15 6.08 -5.07 -8.77
CA PRO A 15 4.68 -4.75 -9.02
C PRO A 15 4.09 -5.72 -10.06
N ASN A 16 2.85 -6.18 -9.86
CA ASN A 16 2.17 -7.03 -10.84
C ASN A 16 1.88 -6.28 -12.16
N ARG A 17 1.72 -4.96 -12.09
CA ARG A 17 1.55 -4.12 -13.27
C ARG A 17 2.94 -3.80 -13.84
N GLY A 18 3.26 -4.42 -14.98
CA GLY A 18 4.58 -4.27 -15.60
C GLY A 18 5.60 -5.22 -14.99
N LEU A 19 5.23 -6.50 -14.88
CA LEU A 19 6.19 -7.54 -14.51
C LEU A 19 7.39 -7.51 -15.46
N PRO A 20 8.62 -7.72 -14.94
CA PRO A 20 9.80 -7.79 -15.77
C PRO A 20 9.64 -8.88 -16.85
N PRO A 21 10.05 -8.61 -18.10
CA PRO A 21 9.96 -9.61 -19.16
C PRO A 21 10.79 -10.87 -18.87
N ASP A 22 11.85 -10.74 -18.04
CA ASP A 22 12.71 -11.82 -17.57
C ASP A 22 12.20 -12.51 -16.28
N LEU A 23 10.97 -12.23 -15.84
CA LEU A 23 10.39 -12.85 -14.65
C LEU A 23 10.37 -14.39 -14.71
N PRO A 24 10.00 -15.05 -15.83
CA PRO A 24 9.99 -16.52 -15.90
C PRO A 24 11.39 -17.13 -15.69
N GLU A 25 12.43 -16.50 -16.22
CA GLU A 25 13.83 -16.89 -16.01
C GLU A 25 14.23 -16.68 -14.55
N LEU A 26 13.85 -15.54 -13.98
CA LEU A 26 14.12 -15.19 -12.59
C LEU A 26 13.40 -16.13 -11.60
N LEU A 27 12.19 -16.61 -11.95
CA LEU A 27 11.48 -17.66 -11.21
C LEU A 27 12.26 -18.96 -11.14
N LYS A 28 13.01 -19.33 -12.19
CA LYS A 28 13.86 -20.54 -12.16
C LYS A 28 15.01 -20.39 -11.16
N SER A 29 15.61 -19.20 -11.09
CA SER A 29 16.71 -18.90 -10.15
C SER A 29 16.28 -18.93 -8.69
N PHE A 30 15.00 -18.67 -8.37
CA PHE A 30 14.49 -18.81 -7.00
C PHE A 30 14.39 -20.26 -6.50
N TYR A 31 14.41 -21.25 -7.41
CA TYR A 31 14.43 -22.66 -7.04
C TYR A 31 15.86 -23.20 -6.84
N GLU A 32 16.90 -22.39 -7.07
CA GLU A 32 18.28 -22.78 -6.85
C GLU A 32 18.64 -22.69 -5.35
N PRO A 33 19.27 -23.73 -4.77
CA PRO A 33 19.53 -23.82 -3.34
C PRO A 33 20.53 -22.78 -2.81
N ASP A 34 21.39 -22.23 -3.68
CA ASP A 34 22.46 -21.29 -3.30
C ASP A 34 21.98 -19.84 -3.20
N HIS A 35 20.81 -19.49 -3.77
CA HIS A 35 20.29 -18.13 -3.79
C HIS A 35 19.01 -18.01 -2.96
N ARG A 36 19.18 -17.74 -1.65
CA ARG A 36 18.04 -17.43 -0.78
C ARG A 36 17.57 -15.99 -1.00
N VAL A 37 16.67 -15.81 -1.96
CA VAL A 37 15.94 -14.55 -2.16
C VAL A 37 14.45 -14.82 -1.99
N GLN A 38 13.75 -14.00 -1.21
CA GLN A 38 12.30 -14.10 -1.06
C GLN A 38 11.59 -13.21 -2.10
N LEU A 39 10.81 -13.82 -2.99
CA LEU A 39 10.00 -13.07 -3.95
C LEU A 39 8.72 -12.53 -3.29
N ILE A 40 8.48 -11.22 -3.43
CA ILE A 40 7.24 -10.57 -3.04
C ILE A 40 6.62 -9.91 -4.28
N VAL A 41 5.39 -10.30 -4.62
CA VAL A 41 4.66 -9.72 -5.76
C VAL A 41 3.51 -8.86 -5.26
N CYS A 42 3.56 -7.57 -5.54
CA CYS A 42 2.54 -6.61 -5.13
C CYS A 42 1.43 -6.53 -6.18
N THR A 43 0.23 -6.99 -5.84
CA THR A 43 -0.94 -6.96 -6.74
C THR A 43 -1.97 -5.93 -6.27
N GLN A 44 -2.63 -5.22 -7.20
CA GLN A 44 -3.69 -4.24 -6.87
C GLN A 44 -5.10 -4.85 -6.80
N ARG A 45 -5.29 -6.06 -7.33
CA ARG A 45 -6.58 -6.78 -7.32
C ARG A 45 -6.34 -8.21 -6.91
N HIS A 46 -7.37 -8.82 -6.31
CA HIS A 46 -7.49 -10.26 -6.07
C HIS A 46 -7.65 -11.03 -7.39
N GLY A 47 -6.80 -10.74 -8.37
CA GLY A 47 -6.66 -11.55 -9.57
C GLY A 47 -5.71 -12.69 -9.24
N ARG A 48 -6.23 -13.92 -9.21
CA ARG A 48 -5.38 -15.12 -9.20
C ARG A 48 -4.64 -15.16 -10.53
N ASP A 49 -3.48 -14.51 -10.59
CA ASP A 49 -2.56 -14.73 -11.69
C ASP A 49 -2.08 -16.18 -11.62
N LYS A 50 -2.29 -16.95 -12.69
CA LYS A 50 -1.94 -18.37 -12.75
C LYS A 50 -0.44 -18.58 -12.50
N LEU A 51 0.38 -17.59 -12.84
CA LEU A 51 1.83 -17.61 -12.62
C LEU A 51 2.20 -17.57 -11.13
N LEU A 52 1.32 -17.03 -10.28
CA LEU A 52 1.58 -16.83 -8.85
C LEU A 52 0.89 -17.87 -7.97
N GLY A 53 0.28 -18.92 -8.56
CA GLY A 53 -0.56 -19.89 -7.86
C GLY A 53 0.13 -20.67 -6.72
N GLY A 54 1.46 -20.63 -6.65
CA GLY A 54 2.24 -21.23 -5.56
C GLY A 54 2.63 -20.27 -4.42
N LEU A 55 2.35 -18.97 -4.53
CA LEU A 55 2.70 -17.99 -3.49
C LEU A 55 1.59 -17.89 -2.44
N MET A 56 1.97 -17.76 -1.17
CA MET A 56 1.04 -17.48 -0.08
C MET A 56 0.61 -16.00 -0.15
N PRO A 57 -0.67 -15.69 -0.38
CA PRO A 57 -1.12 -14.30 -0.43
C PRO A 57 -1.09 -13.68 0.98
N ILE A 58 -0.57 -12.47 1.05
CA ILE A 58 -0.74 -11.59 2.22
C ILE A 58 -1.78 -10.56 1.83
N GLU A 59 -2.98 -10.68 2.39
CA GLU A 59 -4.04 -9.70 2.18
C GLU A 59 -3.79 -8.48 3.06
N VAL A 60 -3.53 -7.34 2.44
CA VAL A 60 -3.49 -6.04 3.13
C VAL A 60 -4.94 -5.54 3.23
N PRO A 61 -5.52 -5.42 4.45
CA PRO A 61 -6.88 -4.95 4.58
C PRO A 61 -7.02 -3.51 4.05
N PRO A 62 -8.15 -3.15 3.43
CA PRO A 62 -8.40 -1.79 3.01
C PRO A 62 -8.42 -0.86 4.23
N ILE A 63 -8.06 0.42 4.04
CA ILE A 63 -7.94 1.38 5.15
C ILE A 63 -9.24 1.54 5.95
N GLY A 64 -10.41 1.46 5.30
CA GLY A 64 -11.71 1.51 5.98
C GLY A 64 -12.03 0.29 6.84
N ALA A 65 -11.32 -0.84 6.67
CA ALA A 65 -11.43 -2.00 7.55
C ALA A 65 -10.43 -1.95 8.73
N ARG A 66 -9.62 -0.88 8.79
CA ARG A 66 -8.53 -0.71 9.76
C ARG A 66 -8.81 0.44 10.73
N GLU A 67 -10.08 0.71 11.03
CA GLU A 67 -10.50 1.85 11.87
C GLU A 67 -9.73 1.91 13.21
N THR A 68 -9.54 0.77 13.85
CA THR A 68 -8.79 0.63 15.10
C THR A 68 -7.30 0.93 14.97
N GLU A 69 -6.75 0.83 13.76
CA GLU A 69 -5.35 1.11 13.46
C GLU A 69 -5.11 2.52 12.89
N LEU A 70 -6.16 3.25 12.50
CA LEU A 70 -6.05 4.56 11.86
C LEU A 70 -5.21 5.54 12.68
N SER A 71 -5.39 5.56 14.00
CA SER A 71 -4.59 6.40 14.90
C SER A 71 -3.09 6.09 14.80
N ARG A 72 -2.73 4.80 14.79
CA ARG A 72 -1.34 4.34 14.63
C ARG A 72 -0.79 4.69 13.24
N ILE A 73 -1.61 4.55 12.20
CA ILE A 73 -1.22 4.87 10.81
C ILE A 73 -0.94 6.37 10.66
N VAL A 74 -1.83 7.22 11.19
CA VAL A 74 -1.64 8.68 11.18
C VAL A 74 -0.37 9.06 11.93
N HIS A 75 -0.07 8.42 13.05
CA HIS A 75 1.17 8.66 13.80
C HIS A 75 2.43 8.26 13.06
N ALA A 76 2.44 7.08 12.44
CA ALA A 76 3.57 6.66 11.62
C ALA A 76 3.80 7.65 10.46
N TYR A 77 2.72 8.05 9.77
CA TYR A 77 2.81 8.98 8.65
C TYR A 77 3.27 10.37 9.06
N ALA A 78 2.84 10.86 10.22
CA ALA A 78 3.33 12.12 10.78
C ALA A 78 4.84 12.06 11.06
N GLY A 79 5.32 10.94 11.62
CA GLY A 79 6.75 10.71 11.85
C GLY A 79 7.57 10.75 10.55
N ASP A 80 7.10 10.04 9.52
CA ASP A 80 7.74 10.03 8.20
C ASP A 80 7.76 11.43 7.56
N ALA A 81 6.65 12.17 7.66
CA ALA A 81 6.55 13.53 7.12
C ALA A 81 7.46 14.51 7.86
N ILE A 82 7.51 14.46 9.19
CA ILE A 82 8.43 15.28 10.00
C ILE A 82 9.87 15.01 9.59
N ALA A 83 10.26 13.73 9.46
CA ALA A 83 11.60 13.35 9.05
C ALA A 83 11.91 13.84 7.63
N ALA A 84 11.01 13.61 6.67
CA ALA A 84 11.19 14.00 5.28
C ALA A 84 11.28 15.53 5.09
N LEU A 85 10.56 16.29 5.89
CA LEU A 85 10.55 17.76 5.87
C LEU A 85 11.62 18.38 6.78
N ASN A 86 12.40 17.56 7.50
CA ASN A 86 13.34 18.00 8.52
C ASN A 86 12.71 18.98 9.54
N ALA A 87 11.46 18.70 9.93
CA ALA A 87 10.71 19.51 10.87
C ALA A 87 11.02 19.09 12.32
N PRO A 88 10.82 19.97 13.31
CA PRO A 88 10.83 19.58 14.71
C PRO A 88 9.84 18.44 15.01
N ALA A 89 10.18 17.54 15.93
CA ALA A 89 9.28 16.47 16.37
C ALA A 89 7.96 17.00 16.97
N SER A 90 7.97 18.24 17.47
CA SER A 90 6.80 18.95 17.98
C SER A 90 5.92 19.60 16.90
N SER A 91 6.28 19.47 15.61
CA SER A 91 5.55 20.10 14.51
C SER A 91 4.20 19.44 14.19
N PHE A 92 3.91 18.29 14.79
CA PHE A 92 2.62 17.64 14.68
C PHE A 92 2.12 17.26 16.08
N SER A 93 1.20 18.05 16.59
CA SER A 93 0.70 17.94 17.96
C SER A 93 -0.44 16.90 18.08
N ASN A 94 -0.80 16.57 19.33
CA ASN A 94 -1.98 15.74 19.59
C ASN A 94 -3.28 16.39 19.08
N ASP A 95 -3.33 17.73 18.99
CA ASP A 95 -4.48 18.44 18.44
C ASP A 95 -4.55 18.29 16.92
N ASP A 96 -3.41 18.35 16.23
CA ASP A 96 -3.34 18.08 14.79
C ASP A 96 -3.73 16.63 14.49
N HIS A 97 -3.26 15.69 15.31
CA HIS A 97 -3.68 14.28 15.27
C HIS A 97 -5.19 14.11 15.37
N ARG A 98 -5.79 14.71 16.40
CA ARG A 98 -7.25 14.65 16.63
C ARG A 98 -8.01 15.29 15.47
N TRP A 99 -7.52 16.40 14.96
CA TRP A 99 -8.08 17.08 13.80
C TRP A 99 -8.08 16.19 12.54
N VAL A 100 -6.94 15.57 12.21
CA VAL A 100 -6.85 14.62 11.07
C VAL A 100 -7.83 13.46 11.24
N MET A 101 -7.92 12.90 12.45
CA MET A 101 -8.77 11.76 12.75
C MET A 101 -10.27 12.07 12.68
N GLN A 102 -10.68 13.31 12.92
CA GLN A 102 -12.09 13.72 12.96
C GLN A 102 -12.57 14.30 11.62
N ASP A 103 -11.74 15.07 10.91
CA ASP A 103 -12.26 15.98 9.88
C ASP A 103 -11.38 16.14 8.64
N GLY A 104 -10.29 15.37 8.51
CA GLY A 104 -9.26 15.57 7.48
C GLY A 104 -9.80 15.61 6.04
N VAL A 105 -10.77 14.77 5.69
CA VAL A 105 -11.35 14.74 4.33
C VAL A 105 -12.31 15.90 4.10
N SER A 106 -13.16 16.22 5.08
CA SER A 106 -14.11 17.34 5.02
C SER A 106 -13.38 18.67 4.86
N GLN A 107 -12.31 18.87 5.62
CA GLN A 107 -11.54 20.10 5.58
C GLN A 107 -10.63 20.20 4.36
N ALA A 108 -10.01 19.10 3.93
CA ALA A 108 -9.28 19.08 2.66
C ALA A 108 -10.21 19.45 1.49
N ALA A 109 -11.44 18.94 1.48
CA ALA A 109 -12.43 19.30 0.46
C ALA A 109 -12.73 20.80 0.50
N ARG A 110 -12.96 21.36 1.70
CA ARG A 110 -13.19 22.81 1.89
C ARG A 110 -12.02 23.67 1.38
N LEU A 111 -10.77 23.30 1.71
CA LEU A 111 -9.57 24.04 1.27
C LEU A 111 -9.36 23.99 -0.24
N LEU A 112 -9.71 22.87 -0.87
CA LEU A 112 -9.62 22.68 -2.32
C LEU A 112 -10.82 23.28 -3.08
N GLY A 113 -11.80 23.87 -2.40
CA GLY A 113 -13.04 24.34 -3.02
C GLY A 113 -13.86 23.20 -3.64
N MET A 114 -13.71 21.98 -3.12
CA MET A 114 -14.39 20.77 -3.59
C MET A 114 -15.50 20.37 -2.63
N ALA A 115 -16.60 19.83 -3.15
CA ALA A 115 -17.52 19.07 -2.32
C ALA A 115 -16.80 17.83 -1.74
N GLN A 116 -17.04 17.49 -0.46
CA GLN A 116 -16.41 16.33 0.19
C GLN A 116 -16.58 15.04 -0.64
N VAL A 117 -17.78 14.78 -1.14
CA VAL A 117 -18.08 13.63 -2.02
C VAL A 117 -17.29 13.65 -3.34
N SER A 118 -16.94 14.84 -3.86
CA SER A 118 -16.11 14.98 -5.06
C SER A 118 -14.65 14.69 -4.74
N LEU A 119 -14.15 15.12 -3.58
CA LEU A 119 -12.80 14.78 -3.12
C LEU A 119 -12.69 13.28 -2.84
N SER A 120 -13.65 12.67 -2.14
CA SER A 120 -13.70 11.21 -1.92
C SER A 120 -13.68 10.45 -3.24
N ARG A 121 -14.55 10.79 -4.20
CA ARG A 121 -14.57 10.15 -5.53
C ARG A 121 -13.30 10.42 -6.35
N TRP A 122 -12.61 11.52 -6.12
CA TRP A 122 -11.34 11.82 -6.78
C TRP A 122 -10.20 11.00 -6.18
N LEU A 123 -10.17 10.86 -4.84
CA LEU A 123 -9.25 9.99 -4.12
C LEU A 123 -9.48 8.54 -4.54
N ASP A 124 -10.73 8.07 -4.57
CA ASP A 124 -11.09 6.71 -5.02
C ASP A 124 -10.67 6.43 -6.48
N ARG A 125 -10.70 7.44 -7.36
CA ARG A 125 -10.27 7.29 -8.76
C ARG A 125 -8.75 7.23 -8.91
N ARG A 126 -8.00 7.93 -8.06
CA ARG A 126 -6.52 7.94 -8.08
C ARG A 126 -5.91 6.83 -7.23
N MET A 127 -6.65 6.37 -6.22
CA MET A 127 -6.31 5.29 -5.29
C MET A 127 -7.49 4.32 -5.31
N PRO A 128 -7.64 3.47 -6.34
CA PRO A 128 -8.75 2.53 -6.42
C PRO A 128 -8.66 1.53 -5.27
N PHE A 129 -9.37 1.83 -4.18
CA PHE A 129 -9.66 0.86 -3.13
C PHE A 129 -10.73 -0.10 -3.66
N PRO A 130 -10.56 -1.41 -3.52
CA PRO A 130 -11.62 -2.34 -3.86
C PRO A 130 -12.78 -2.13 -2.88
N THR A 131 -13.85 -1.47 -3.34
CA THR A 131 -15.13 -1.45 -2.65
C THR A 131 -15.66 -2.87 -2.56
N ARG A 132 -15.94 -3.31 -1.33
CA ARG A 132 -16.61 -4.57 -0.99
C ARG A 132 -17.86 -4.73 -1.85
N THR A 133 -17.81 -5.55 -2.89
CA THR A 133 -19.03 -6.09 -3.48
C THR A 133 -19.65 -6.97 -2.41
N ALA A 134 -20.72 -6.46 -1.79
CA ALA A 134 -21.58 -7.23 -0.92
C ALA A 134 -21.96 -8.53 -1.65
N GLY A 135 -21.44 -9.65 -1.17
CA GLY A 135 -22.01 -10.96 -1.46
C GLY A 135 -23.44 -10.93 -0.93
N ARG A 136 -24.39 -10.69 -1.84
CA ARG A 136 -25.81 -10.85 -1.60
C ARG A 136 -26.09 -12.32 -1.87
N ASN A 137 -26.40 -13.07 -0.81
CA ASN A 137 -26.87 -14.45 -0.88
C ASN A 137 -28.01 -14.57 -1.88
N SER A 138 -27.91 -15.54 -2.78
CA SER A 138 -28.99 -16.42 -3.26
C SER A 138 -28.35 -17.58 -4.02
#